data_AF-A0AB37UEI1-F1
#
_entry.id   AF-A0AB37UEI1-F1
#
_cell.length_a   1.000
_cell.length_b   1.000
_cell.length_c   1.000
_cell.angle_alpha   90.00
_cell.angle_beta   90.00
_cell.angle_gamma   90.00
#
_symmetry.space_group_name_H-M   'P 1'
#
loop_
_entity.id
_entity.type
_entity.pdbx_description
1 polymer ?
#
loop_
_entity_poly.entity_id
_entity_poly.type
_entity_poly.pdbx_seq_one_letter_code
_entity_poly.pdbx_strand_id
1 'polypeptide(L)' 'MQQLLEAHGIPTRILDLGSTSYFGAGSPAALQVYAKDRWTALLLLSPIEEE' A
#
# COMPACT_ATOMS: atom_id res chain seq x y z
N MET A 1 -1.64 -5.19 -3.29
CA MET A 1 -0.66 -4.10 -3.10
C MET A 1 0.66 -4.60 -2.52
N GLN A 2 0.67 -5.19 -1.32
CA GLN A 2 1.91 -5.74 -0.72
C GLN A 2 2.63 -6.73 -1.64
N GLN A 3 1.93 -7.76 -2.15
CA GLN A 3 2.52 -8.78 -3.03
C GLN A 3 3.14 -8.18 -4.30
N LEU A 4 2.54 -7.11 -4.84
CA LEU A 4 3.07 -6.42 -6.02
C LEU A 4 4.42 -5.76 -5.69
N LEU A 5 4.49 -5.01 -4.61
CA LEU A 5 5.73 -4.33 -4.22
C LEU A 5 6.83 -5.34 -3.82
N GLU A 6 6.46 -6.43 -3.15
CA GLU A 6 7.40 -7.52 -2.82
C GLU A 6 7.96 -8.18 -4.08
N ALA A 7 7.15 -8.39 -5.12
CA ALA A 7 7.61 -8.94 -6.41
C ALA A 7 8.64 -8.03 -7.10
N HIS A 8 8.58 -6.73 -6.86
CA HIS A 8 9.56 -5.75 -7.34
C HIS A 8 10.73 -5.51 -6.38
N GLY A 9 10.87 -6.34 -5.34
CA GLY A 9 11.97 -6.25 -4.37
C GLY A 9 11.87 -5.05 -3.43
N ILE A 10 10.68 -4.45 -3.29
CA ILE A 10 10.42 -3.33 -2.38
C ILE A 10 9.86 -3.92 -1.07
N PRO A 11 10.62 -3.88 0.04
CA PRO A 11 10.14 -4.42 1.31
C PRO A 11 8.99 -3.56 1.84
N THR A 12 7.89 -4.19 2.24
CA THR A 12 6.71 -3.48 2.72
C THR A 12 6.13 -4.11 3.98
N ARG A 13 5.37 -3.33 4.74
CA ARG A 13 4.63 -3.78 5.91
C ARG A 13 3.23 -3.16 5.90
N ILE A 14 2.23 -3.95 6.26
CA ILE A 14 0.88 -3.45 6.51
C ILE A 14 0.81 -2.91 7.96
N LEU A 15 0.27 -1.70 8.10
CA LEU A 15 -0.04 -1.08 9.38
C LEU A 15 -1.55 -1.01 9.52
N ASP A 16 -2.08 -1.56 10.62
CA ASP A 16 -3.46 -1.32 11.02
C ASP A 16 -3.55 0.12 11.56
N LEU A 17 -4.41 0.96 10.97
CA LEU A 17 -4.61 2.35 11.39
C LEU A 17 -5.67 2.46 12.51
N GLY A 18 -6.20 1.33 12.98
CA GLY A 18 -7.18 1.25 14.04
C GLY A 18 -8.62 1.31 13.53
N SER A 19 -9.53 0.88 14.39
CA SER A 19 -10.93 0.65 14.07
C SER A 19 -11.73 1.94 13.89
N THR A 20 -12.22 2.18 12.68
CA THR A 20 -13.49 2.89 12.44
C THR A 20 -14.56 1.85 12.12
N SER A 21 -14.76 0.85 12.98
CA SER A 21 -15.77 -0.20 12.76
C SER A 21 -17.19 0.38 12.94
N TYR A 22 -17.68 1.07 11.92
CA TYR A 22 -19.10 1.30 11.71
C TYR A 22 -19.58 0.25 10.69
N PHE A 23 -20.52 -0.62 11.10
CA PHE A 23 -21.14 -1.63 10.23
C PHE A 23 -20.19 -2.61 9.51
N GLY A 24 -19.10 -3.05 10.14
CA GLY A 24 -18.27 -4.12 9.59
C GLY A 24 -17.44 -3.74 8.35
N ALA A 25 -17.20 -2.45 8.11
CA ALA A 25 -16.45 -1.93 6.97
C ALA A 25 -14.93 -2.26 6.96
N GLY A 26 -14.45 -3.11 7.86
CA GLY A 26 -13.03 -3.42 8.02
C GLY A 26 -12.25 -2.28 8.69
N SER A 27 -11.07 -2.60 9.24
CA SER A 27 -10.16 -1.58 9.78
C SER A 27 -9.37 -0.96 8.63
N PRO A 28 -9.28 0.38 8.53
CA PRO A 28 -8.37 1.02 7.58
C PRO A 28 -6.93 0.53 7.82
N ALA A 29 -6.23 0.20 6.74
CA ALA A 29 -4.85 -0.25 6.77
C ALA A 29 -3.99 0.62 5.86
N ALA A 30 -2.78 0.96 6.31
CA ALA A 30 -1.76 1.62 5.51
C ALA A 30 -0.69 0.62 5.06
N LEU A 31 -0.06 0.94 3.93
CA LEU A 31 1.12 0.23 3.45
C LEU A 31 2.36 1.09 3.71
N GLN A 32 3.27 0.61 4.54
CA GLN A 32 4.53 1.27 4.85
C GLN A 32 5.66 0.68 4.00
N VAL A 33 6.48 1.57 3.43
CA VAL A 33 7.69 1.26 2.68
C VAL A 33 8.85 2.12 3.20
N TYR A 34 10.09 1.78 2.85
CA TYR A 34 11.21 2.68 3.14
C TYR A 34 11.07 4.00 2.39
N ALA A 35 11.54 5.09 3.00
CA ALA A 35 11.43 6.43 2.40
C ALA A 35 12.05 6.53 1.00
N LYS A 36 13.15 5.81 0.77
CA LYS A 36 13.84 5.73 -0.53
C LYS A 36 12.99 5.08 -1.63
N ASP A 37 12.09 4.17 -1.26
CA ASP A 37 11.28 3.37 -2.20
C ASP A 37 9.89 4.00 -2.43
N ARG A 38 9.57 5.10 -1.73
CA ARG A 38 8.26 5.75 -1.76
C ARG A 38 7.79 6.10 -3.17
N TRP A 39 8.66 6.70 -3.99
CA TRP A 39 8.28 7.12 -5.34
C TRP A 39 8.02 5.95 -6.27
N THR A 40 8.88 4.93 -6.23
CA THR A 40 8.70 3.71 -7.02
C THR A 40 7.44 2.96 -6.60
N ALA A 41 7.18 2.86 -5.30
CA ALA A 41 5.95 2.24 -4.80
C ALA A 41 4.69 2.99 -5.25
N LEU A 42 4.70 4.32 -5.25
CA LEU A 42 3.58 5.13 -5.73
C LEU A 42 3.34 4.93 -7.23
N LEU A 43 4.40 4.88 -8.04
CA LEU A 43 4.30 4.66 -9.48
C LEU A 43 3.77 3.25 -9.83
N LEU A 44 4.16 2.23 -9.08
CA LEU A 44 3.66 0.86 -9.29
C LEU A 44 2.20 0.68 -8.86
N LEU A 45 1.72 1.50 -7.91
CA LEU A 45 0.37 1.44 -7.38
C LEU A 45 -0.59 2.41 -8.08
N SER A 46 -0.08 3.37 -8.85
CA SER A 46 -0.92 4.27 -9.64
C SER A 46 -1.63 3.49 -10.75
N PRO A 47 -2.83 3.92 -11.16
CA PRO A 47 -3.43 3.40 -12.38
C PRO A 47 -2.48 3.57 -13.57
N ILE A 48 -2.57 2.65 -14.52
CA ILE A 48 -1.89 2.80 -15.80
C ILE A 48 -2.59 3.95 -16.52
N GLU A 49 -1.83 4.94 -16.98
CA GLU A 49 -2.37 5.98 -17.85
C GLU A 49 -2.69 5.35 -19.21
N GLU A 50 -3.98 5.25 -19.53
CA GLU A 50 -4.46 4.91 -20.87
C GLU A 50 -4.73 6.23 -21.63
N GLU A 51 -4.27 6.30 -22.88
CA GLU A 51 -4.38 7.48 -23.77
C GLU A 51 -5.81 7.67 -24.32
#